data_AF-A0A1X7G008-F1
#
_entry.id   AF-A0A1X7G008-F1
#
_cell.length_a   1.000
_cell.length_b   1.000
_cell.length_c   1.000
_cell.angle_alpha   90.00
_cell.angle_beta   90.00
_cell.angle_gamma   90.00
#
_symmetry.space_group_name_H-M   'P 1'
#
loop_
_entity.id
_entity.type
_entity.pdbx_description
1 polymer ?
#
loop_
_entity_poly.entity_id
_entity_poly.type
_entity_poly.pdbx_seq_one_letter_code
_entity_poly.pdbx_strand_id
1 'polypeptide(L)'
;MASGFNWRAAIAIAVFAGGAQAQSISSGTYVLDGGSYSIEVINQGDTLLVKEPNRDSPYKRHPDGSWRFYNPNTDANYAIRYIDPATIEAYKPDQPGNVPSRLNRLGGAPAAEAAPAAPAAAPSPSGRTDFGSIADGYMRRALDEPDDVQVWSFCAAAAKKREVSTAAEADAYALKAAESLKLILTDTSRSPCEDVISPTLWSVGGSGDGASAATPLPRPELSDADKARLADLNAKADARAEAGKAEAARFEAAQQAYRDRVAEVKGAEAKFARDQAAYEAEAARVKAAEEAYQRQMEEWRRATGNPGA
;
A
#
# COMPACT_ATOMS: atom_id res chain seq x y z
N MET A 1 79.12 -15.88 24.29
CA MET A 1 78.52 -14.60 23.84
C MET A 1 78.48 -14.66 22.32
N ALA A 2 77.43 -14.43 21.55
CA ALA A 2 76.00 -14.11 21.69
C ALA A 2 75.41 -14.55 20.32
N SER A 3 74.36 -15.37 20.27
CA SER A 3 72.94 -14.99 20.10
C SER A 3 72.56 -14.25 18.80
N GLY A 4 71.58 -14.82 18.09
CA GLY A 4 70.53 -14.09 17.35
C GLY A 4 70.51 -14.28 15.83
N PHE A 5 69.38 -14.23 15.09
CA PHE A 5 67.95 -14.29 15.38
C PHE A 5 67.26 -14.42 13.98
N ASN A 6 66.29 -15.34 13.83
CA ASN A 6 65.45 -15.54 12.63
C ASN A 6 64.52 -14.34 12.37
N TRP A 7 64.17 -14.01 11.12
CA TRP A 7 62.80 -13.58 10.72
C TRP A 7 62.56 -13.82 9.21
N ARG A 8 61.75 -14.82 8.86
CA ARG A 8 61.10 -14.97 7.54
C ARG A 8 59.76 -14.22 7.61
N ALA A 9 59.60 -13.14 6.85
CA ALA A 9 58.33 -12.44 6.71
C ALA A 9 57.58 -12.97 5.47
N ALA A 10 56.42 -13.57 5.68
CA ALA A 10 55.45 -13.89 4.64
C ALA A 10 54.42 -12.75 4.55
N ILE A 11 54.25 -12.17 3.37
CA ILE A 11 53.24 -11.14 3.07
C ILE A 11 51.99 -11.85 2.56
N ALA A 12 50.89 -11.76 3.30
CA ALA A 12 49.56 -12.21 2.87
C ALA A 12 48.82 -11.05 2.19
N ILE A 13 48.51 -11.19 0.89
CA ILE A 13 47.66 -10.27 0.14
C ILE A 13 46.21 -10.71 0.32
N ALA A 14 45.42 -9.91 1.05
CA ALA A 14 43.98 -10.09 1.15
C ALA A 14 43.30 -9.47 -0.07
N VAL A 15 42.76 -10.31 -0.96
CA VAL A 15 41.87 -9.88 -2.05
C VAL A 15 40.47 -9.69 -1.47
N PHE A 16 40.05 -8.43 -1.34
CA PHE A 16 38.66 -8.11 -1.03
C PHE A 16 37.81 -8.32 -2.29
N ALA A 17 37.14 -9.46 -2.37
CA ALA A 17 36.05 -9.68 -3.31
C ALA A 17 34.87 -8.79 -2.89
N GLY A 18 34.80 -7.57 -3.43
CA GLY A 18 33.61 -6.74 -3.32
C GLY A 18 32.45 -7.42 -4.02
N GLY A 19 31.54 -8.04 -3.26
CA GLY A 19 30.30 -8.57 -3.79
C GLY A 19 29.49 -7.43 -4.38
N ALA A 20 29.33 -7.41 -5.70
CA ALA A 20 28.38 -6.53 -6.36
C ALA A 20 26.99 -6.92 -5.83
N GLN A 21 26.47 -6.14 -4.87
CA GLN A 21 25.10 -6.34 -4.41
C GLN A 21 24.18 -6.00 -5.58
N ALA A 22 23.48 -7.03 -6.07
CA ALA A 22 22.48 -6.84 -7.10
C ALA A 22 21.43 -5.87 -6.57
N GLN A 23 21.25 -4.75 -7.26
CA GLN A 23 20.19 -3.79 -6.93
C GLN A 23 18.84 -4.51 -7.02
N SER A 24 18.05 -4.46 -5.95
CA SER A 24 16.76 -5.12 -5.84
C SER A 24 15.63 -4.10 -5.78
N ILE A 25 14.50 -4.42 -6.41
CA ILE A 25 13.28 -3.60 -6.34
C ILE A 25 12.65 -3.82 -4.96
N SER A 26 12.31 -2.75 -4.24
CA SER A 26 11.61 -2.89 -2.96
C SER A 26 10.16 -3.28 -3.18
N SER A 27 9.62 -4.16 -2.33
CA SER A 27 8.18 -4.45 -2.35
C SER A 27 7.37 -3.21 -1.96
N GLY A 28 6.19 -3.04 -2.55
CA GLY A 28 5.24 -1.97 -2.23
C GLY A 28 4.33 -1.60 -3.40
N THR A 29 3.49 -0.60 -3.17
CA THR A 29 2.59 -0.06 -4.19
C THR A 29 3.32 1.00 -4.99
N TYR A 30 3.33 0.86 -6.32
CA TYR A 30 3.91 1.81 -7.26
C TYR A 30 2.79 2.45 -8.09
N VAL A 31 2.85 3.77 -8.24
CA VAL A 31 1.87 4.56 -9.01
C VAL A 31 2.55 5.18 -10.22
N LEU A 32 1.87 5.11 -11.35
CA LEU A 32 2.30 5.74 -12.60
C LEU A 32 2.44 7.26 -12.41
N ASP A 33 3.56 7.82 -12.86
CA ASP A 33 3.78 9.26 -12.82
C ASP A 33 2.69 10.00 -13.61
N GLY A 34 2.03 10.96 -12.97
CA GLY A 34 0.90 11.70 -13.54
C GLY A 34 -0.39 10.89 -13.77
N GLY A 35 -0.50 9.66 -13.26
CA GLY A 35 -1.62 8.76 -13.55
C GLY A 35 -2.39 8.24 -12.34
N SER A 36 -3.54 7.62 -12.60
CA SER A 36 -4.38 6.91 -11.61
C SER A 36 -4.08 5.41 -11.52
N TYR A 37 -3.12 4.92 -12.31
CA TYR A 37 -2.78 3.50 -12.36
C TYR A 37 -1.76 3.16 -11.28
N SER A 38 -2.04 2.08 -10.53
CA SER A 38 -1.16 1.57 -9.48
C SER A 38 -1.00 0.06 -9.58
N ILE A 39 0.18 -0.43 -9.22
CA ILE A 39 0.49 -1.85 -9.10
C ILE A 39 1.10 -2.13 -7.73
N GLU A 40 0.85 -3.31 -7.20
CA GLU A 40 1.59 -3.81 -6.04
C GLU A 40 2.72 -4.71 -6.55
N VAL A 41 3.96 -4.40 -6.19
CA VAL A 41 5.14 -5.21 -6.51
C VAL A 41 5.57 -5.96 -5.26
N ILE A 42 5.72 -7.27 -5.38
CA ILE A 42 6.22 -8.15 -4.33
C ILE A 42 7.53 -8.75 -4.83
N ASN A 43 8.63 -8.32 -4.24
CA ASN A 43 9.95 -8.89 -4.51
C ASN A 43 10.14 -10.23 -3.77
N GLN A 44 10.57 -11.25 -4.50
CA GLN A 44 10.84 -12.61 -4.02
C GLN A 44 12.26 -13.05 -4.40
N GLY A 45 13.21 -12.11 -4.38
CA GLY A 45 14.60 -12.33 -4.79
C GLY A 45 14.77 -12.25 -6.31
N ASP A 46 14.93 -13.40 -6.95
CA ASP A 46 15.13 -13.50 -8.41
C ASP A 46 13.83 -13.40 -9.22
N THR A 47 12.68 -13.30 -8.56
CA THR A 47 11.37 -13.11 -9.18
C THR A 47 10.65 -11.92 -8.57
N LEU A 48 9.79 -11.28 -9.37
CA LEU A 48 8.81 -10.31 -8.88
C LEU A 48 7.42 -10.85 -9.15
N LEU A 49 6.52 -10.70 -8.20
CA LEU A 49 5.09 -10.83 -8.44
C LEU A 49 4.51 -9.42 -8.54
N VAL A 50 3.97 -9.08 -9.70
CA VAL A 50 3.26 -7.81 -9.91
C VAL A 50 1.78 -8.10 -9.84
N LYS A 51 1.10 -7.47 -8.88
CA LYS A 51 -0.33 -7.56 -8.69
C LYS A 51 -1.02 -6.32 -9.24
N GLU A 52 -1.92 -6.56 -10.15
CA GLU A 52 -2.87 -5.62 -10.71
C GLU A 52 -4.28 -6.01 -10.22
N PRO A 53 -5.29 -5.11 -10.25
CA PRO A 53 -6.61 -5.38 -9.65
C PRO A 53 -7.28 -6.70 -10.07
N ASN A 54 -7.01 -7.18 -11.28
CA ASN A 54 -7.61 -8.40 -11.83
C ASN A 54 -6.56 -9.44 -12.28
N ARG A 55 -5.28 -9.27 -11.93
CA ARG A 55 -4.22 -10.10 -12.48
C ARG A 55 -2.97 -10.13 -11.62
N ASP A 56 -2.44 -11.34 -11.47
CA ASP A 56 -1.10 -11.60 -10.95
C ASP A 56 -0.16 -11.92 -12.13
N SER A 57 0.91 -11.15 -12.26
CA SER A 57 1.88 -11.23 -13.34
C SER A 57 3.25 -11.60 -12.76
N PRO A 58 3.71 -12.86 -12.89
CA PRO A 58 5.00 -13.30 -12.38
C PRO A 58 6.13 -12.91 -13.35
N TYR A 59 7.05 -12.05 -12.91
CA TYR A 59 8.24 -11.68 -13.66
C TYR A 59 9.46 -12.47 -13.20
N LYS A 60 10.29 -12.88 -14.15
CA LYS A 60 11.57 -13.55 -13.90
C LYS A 60 12.72 -12.60 -14.21
N ARG A 61 13.76 -12.63 -13.38
CA ARG A 61 14.98 -11.85 -13.64
C ARG A 61 15.66 -12.32 -14.92
N HIS A 62 16.09 -11.37 -15.73
CA HIS A 62 16.74 -11.57 -17.02
C HIS A 62 18.22 -11.14 -16.91
N PRO A 63 19.15 -11.69 -17.73
CA PRO A 63 20.58 -11.38 -17.63
C PRO A 63 20.97 -9.90 -17.78
N ASP A 64 20.12 -9.09 -18.40
CA ASP A 64 20.30 -7.63 -18.52
C ASP A 64 19.93 -6.85 -17.26
N GLY A 65 19.55 -7.55 -16.17
CA GLY A 65 19.15 -6.96 -14.90
C GLY A 65 17.69 -6.51 -14.84
N SER A 66 16.93 -6.63 -15.92
CA SER A 66 15.48 -6.41 -15.92
C SER A 66 14.73 -7.64 -15.41
N TRP A 67 13.47 -7.48 -15.05
CA TRP A 67 12.54 -8.58 -14.82
C TRP A 67 11.56 -8.63 -15.98
N ARG A 68 11.26 -9.81 -16.50
CA ARG A 68 10.41 -10.00 -17.69
C ARG A 68 9.26 -10.96 -17.45
N PHE A 69 8.13 -10.65 -18.08
CA PHE A 69 6.90 -11.45 -18.06
C PHE A 69 6.31 -11.53 -19.47
N TYR A 70 5.96 -12.74 -19.90
CA TYR A 70 5.23 -12.95 -21.15
C TYR A 70 3.73 -13.11 -20.86
N ASN A 71 2.92 -12.28 -21.51
CA ASN A 71 1.47 -12.34 -21.41
C ASN A 71 0.87 -13.12 -22.60
N PRO A 72 0.38 -14.35 -22.39
CA PRO A 72 -0.18 -15.16 -23.48
C PRO A 72 -1.49 -14.60 -24.05
N ASN A 73 -2.23 -13.78 -23.29
CA ASN A 73 -3.50 -13.21 -23.74
C ASN A 73 -3.33 -12.10 -24.77
N THR A 74 -2.18 -11.41 -24.74
CA THR A 74 -1.89 -10.30 -25.65
C THR A 74 -0.71 -10.58 -26.57
N ASP A 75 -0.12 -11.77 -26.48
CA ASP A 75 1.11 -12.16 -27.18
C ASP A 75 2.20 -11.08 -27.08
N ALA A 76 2.50 -10.65 -25.85
CA ALA A 76 3.43 -9.55 -25.61
C ALA A 76 4.33 -9.80 -24.40
N ASN A 77 5.59 -9.39 -24.51
CA ASN A 77 6.52 -9.33 -23.39
C ASN A 77 6.44 -7.97 -22.69
N TYR A 78 6.51 -8.02 -21.37
CA TYR A 78 6.58 -6.87 -20.47
C TYR A 78 7.88 -6.97 -19.68
N ALA A 79 8.51 -5.83 -19.43
CA ALA A 79 9.72 -5.73 -18.65
C ALA A 79 9.60 -4.65 -17.57
N ILE A 80 10.21 -4.89 -16.43
CA ILE A 80 10.40 -3.91 -15.35
C ILE A 80 11.90 -3.77 -15.12
N ARG A 81 12.39 -2.53 -15.01
CA ARG A 81 13.76 -2.25 -14.59
C ARG A 81 13.78 -1.38 -13.35
N TYR A 82 14.75 -1.65 -12.49
CA TYR A 82 15.07 -0.83 -11.33
C TYR A 82 15.73 0.47 -11.78
N ILE A 83 15.28 1.60 -11.22
CA ILE A 83 15.94 2.91 -11.40
C ILE A 83 16.59 3.33 -10.08
N ASP A 84 15.79 3.38 -9.01
CA ASP A 84 16.23 3.73 -7.66
C ASP A 84 15.26 3.12 -6.61
N PRO A 85 15.48 3.28 -5.29
CA PRO A 85 14.63 2.66 -4.27
C PRO A 85 13.15 3.03 -4.32
N ALA A 86 12.81 4.20 -4.87
CA ALA A 86 11.44 4.70 -4.96
C ALA A 86 10.87 4.60 -6.39
N THR A 87 11.69 4.33 -7.40
CA THR A 87 11.28 4.40 -8.80
C THR A 87 11.64 3.15 -9.59
N ILE A 88 10.65 2.66 -10.35
CA ILE A 88 10.81 1.61 -11.35
C ILE A 88 10.30 2.10 -12.70
N GLU A 89 10.71 1.43 -13.77
CA GLU A 89 10.15 1.65 -15.10
C GLU A 89 9.60 0.36 -15.70
N ALA A 90 8.37 0.43 -16.22
CA ALA A 90 7.71 -0.64 -16.95
C ALA A 90 7.70 -0.33 -18.46
N TYR A 91 8.03 -1.31 -19.30
CA TYR A 91 8.12 -1.13 -20.76
C TYR A 91 7.88 -2.45 -21.50
N LYS A 92 7.67 -2.39 -22.83
CA LYS A 92 7.56 -3.57 -23.69
C LYS A 92 8.82 -3.70 -24.55
N PRO A 93 9.73 -4.64 -24.24
CA PRO A 93 11.06 -4.69 -24.85
C PRO A 93 11.03 -4.93 -26.36
N ASP A 94 10.01 -5.63 -26.86
CA ASP A 94 9.93 -6.04 -28.27
C ASP A 94 9.11 -5.05 -29.12
N GLN A 95 8.64 -3.95 -28.54
CA GLN A 95 7.86 -2.94 -29.25
C GLN A 95 8.74 -1.75 -29.66
N PRO A 96 8.99 -1.55 -30.97
CA PRO A 96 9.77 -0.40 -31.45
C PRO A 96 9.14 0.92 -31.02
N GLY A 97 9.97 1.87 -30.55
CA GLY A 97 9.53 3.18 -30.11
C GLY A 97 8.77 3.19 -28.77
N ASN A 98 8.79 2.09 -28.01
CA ASN A 98 8.21 2.07 -26.67
C ASN A 98 8.91 3.10 -25.76
N VAL A 99 8.11 3.98 -25.15
CA VAL A 99 8.56 4.89 -24.10
C VAL A 99 8.26 4.25 -22.74
N PRO A 100 9.28 3.98 -21.90
CA PRO A 100 9.06 3.41 -20.59
C PRO A 100 8.15 4.27 -19.72
N SER A 101 7.22 3.60 -19.04
CA SER A 101 6.34 4.21 -18.05
C SER A 101 7.03 4.22 -16.70
N ARG A 102 7.18 5.40 -16.09
CA ARG A 102 7.80 5.54 -14.77
C ARG A 102 6.76 5.38 -13.66
N LEU A 103 7.06 4.54 -12.68
CA LEU A 103 6.22 4.35 -11.51
C LEU A 103 6.99 4.68 -10.23
N ASN A 104 6.34 5.44 -9.35
CA ASN A 104 6.88 5.87 -8.07
C ASN A 104 6.19 5.15 -6.93
N ARG A 105 6.96 4.68 -5.95
CA ARG A 105 6.45 3.97 -4.78
C ARG A 105 5.62 4.92 -3.91
N LEU A 106 4.39 4.54 -3.58
CA LEU A 106 3.55 5.25 -2.62
C LEU A 106 4.01 4.94 -1.19
N GLY A 107 4.70 5.91 -0.59
CA GLY A 107 5.02 5.90 0.84
C GLY A 107 6.02 4.83 1.28
N GLY A 108 6.48 5.00 2.53
CA GLY A 108 7.43 4.13 3.21
C GLY A 108 8.89 4.40 2.85
N ALA A 109 9.76 4.42 3.87
CA ALA A 109 11.16 4.09 3.66
C ALA A 109 11.24 2.77 2.87
N PRO A 110 12.30 2.52 2.08
CA PRO A 110 12.51 1.21 1.48
C PRO A 110 12.33 0.18 2.59
N ALA A 111 11.41 -0.76 2.40
CA ALA A 111 11.22 -1.83 3.37
C ALA A 111 12.60 -2.49 3.46
N ALA A 112 13.30 -2.29 4.58
CA ALA A 112 14.46 -3.09 4.90
C ALA A 112 13.91 -4.52 4.84
N GLU A 113 14.30 -5.22 3.79
CA GLU A 113 13.88 -6.57 3.45
C GLU A 113 13.85 -7.34 4.76
N ALA A 114 12.64 -7.79 5.15
CA ALA A 114 12.37 -8.27 6.49
C ALA A 114 13.36 -9.39 6.82
N ALA A 115 14.44 -9.03 7.53
CA ALA A 115 15.30 -9.98 8.18
C ALA A 115 14.39 -10.85 9.05
N PRO A 116 14.62 -12.17 9.12
CA PRO A 116 13.83 -13.06 9.97
C PRO A 116 13.70 -12.43 11.35
N ALA A 117 12.46 -12.33 11.84
CA ALA A 117 12.05 -11.56 13.02
C ALA A 117 13.20 -11.41 14.03
N ALA A 118 13.87 -10.25 13.98
CA ALA A 118 14.91 -9.94 14.93
C ALA A 118 14.25 -9.84 16.32
N PRO A 119 14.87 -10.42 17.38
CA PRO A 119 14.43 -10.14 18.73
C PRO A 119 14.46 -8.62 18.96
N ALA A 120 13.53 -8.14 19.79
CA ALA A 120 13.28 -6.73 20.15
C ALA A 120 14.43 -5.76 19.80
N ALA A 121 14.11 -4.78 18.96
CA ALA A 121 15.05 -3.82 18.37
C ALA A 121 16.11 -3.31 19.36
N ALA A 122 17.37 -3.53 19.00
CA ALA A 122 18.48 -2.78 19.57
C ALA A 122 18.34 -1.28 19.21
N PRO A 123 18.77 -0.36 20.08
CA PRO A 123 18.64 1.08 19.87
C PRO A 123 19.35 1.55 18.59
N SER A 124 18.75 2.55 17.93
CA SER A 124 19.29 3.20 16.73
C SER A 124 20.76 3.63 16.91
N PRO A 125 21.65 3.40 15.92
CA PRO A 125 23.09 3.71 16.03
C PRO A 125 23.41 5.20 16.17
N SER A 126 22.40 6.08 16.03
CA SER A 126 22.53 7.53 16.26
C SER A 126 22.11 7.97 17.68
N GLY A 127 21.62 7.05 18.53
CA GLY A 127 21.03 7.37 19.83
C GLY A 127 19.77 8.24 19.77
N ARG A 128 19.30 8.58 18.56
CA ARG A 128 18.10 9.39 18.34
C ARG A 128 16.89 8.47 18.22
N THR A 129 15.89 8.68 19.06
CA THR A 129 14.59 8.04 18.96
C THR A 129 13.96 8.31 17.60
N ASP A 130 13.53 7.26 16.90
CA ASP A 130 12.81 7.38 15.63
C ASP A 130 11.33 7.70 15.88
N PHE A 131 11.05 8.98 16.10
CA PHE A 131 9.69 9.46 16.34
C PHE A 131 8.74 9.28 15.15
N GLY A 132 9.27 9.12 13.93
CA GLY A 132 8.45 8.85 12.74
C GLY A 132 7.83 7.46 12.81
N SER A 133 8.64 6.45 13.12
CA SER A 133 8.14 5.08 13.32
C SER A 133 7.15 4.98 14.50
N ILE A 134 7.38 5.74 15.58
CA ILE A 134 6.44 5.83 16.71
C ILE A 134 5.10 6.45 16.27
N ALA A 135 5.13 7.53 15.48
CA ALA A 135 3.92 8.17 14.96
C ALA A 135 3.08 7.22 14.10
N ASP A 136 3.74 6.48 13.19
CA ASP A 136 3.08 5.47 12.36
C ASP A 136 2.48 4.33 13.19
N GLY A 137 3.16 3.94 14.27
CA GLY A 137 2.65 2.96 15.23
C GLY A 137 1.35 3.41 15.90
N TYR A 138 1.27 4.68 16.34
CA TYR A 138 0.05 5.23 16.91
C TYR A 138 -1.08 5.39 15.88
N MET A 139 -0.77 5.81 14.64
CA MET A 139 -1.77 5.86 13.58
C MET A 139 -2.35 4.48 13.27
N ARG A 140 -1.54 3.42 13.33
CA ARG A 140 -2.04 2.05 13.17
C ARG A 140 -2.99 1.65 14.30
N ARG A 141 -2.66 1.96 15.55
CA ARG A 141 -3.59 1.75 16.67
C ARG A 141 -4.89 2.53 16.51
N ALA A 142 -4.83 3.76 16.00
CA ALA A 142 -6.03 4.52 15.69
C ALA A 142 -6.93 3.83 14.65
N LEU A 143 -6.38 3.01 13.75
CA LEU A 143 -7.17 2.23 12.79
C LEU A 143 -7.70 0.92 13.40
N ASP A 144 -6.89 0.27 14.25
CA ASP A 144 -7.22 -1.03 14.85
C ASP A 144 -8.15 -0.90 16.07
N GLU A 145 -8.14 0.25 16.75
CA GLU A 145 -8.86 0.52 18.01
C GLU A 145 -9.84 1.70 17.83
N PRO A 146 -11.02 1.46 17.22
CA PRO A 146 -11.96 2.52 16.82
C PRO A 146 -12.61 3.27 18.00
N ASP A 147 -12.59 2.69 19.19
CA ASP A 147 -13.09 3.35 20.41
C ASP A 147 -12.10 4.41 20.93
N ASP A 148 -10.81 4.28 20.60
CA ASP A 148 -9.71 5.11 21.10
C ASP A 148 -9.03 5.92 19.98
N VAL A 149 -9.69 6.09 18.82
CA VAL A 149 -9.14 6.83 17.66
C VAL A 149 -8.61 8.19 18.06
N GLN A 150 -9.35 8.93 18.90
CA GLN A 150 -8.96 10.27 19.33
C GLN A 150 -7.69 10.22 20.20
N VAL A 151 -7.61 9.26 21.12
CA VAL A 151 -6.44 9.05 21.99
C VAL A 151 -5.20 8.77 21.15
N TRP A 152 -5.30 7.79 20.25
CA TRP A 152 -4.18 7.40 19.39
C TRP A 152 -3.79 8.50 18.39
N SER A 153 -4.75 9.28 17.90
CA SER A 153 -4.48 10.44 17.04
C SER A 153 -3.69 11.54 17.75
N PHE A 154 -4.01 11.84 19.02
CA PHE A 154 -3.22 12.80 19.82
C PHE A 154 -1.79 12.31 20.05
N CYS A 155 -1.61 11.02 20.34
CA CYS A 155 -0.30 10.41 20.52
C CYS A 155 0.53 10.43 19.22
N ALA A 156 -0.08 10.09 18.08
CA ALA A 156 0.57 10.19 16.77
C ALA A 156 1.00 11.63 16.45
N ALA A 157 0.13 12.62 16.73
CA ALA A 157 0.45 14.02 16.52
C ALA A 157 1.59 14.51 17.41
N ALA A 158 1.63 14.09 18.69
CA ALA A 158 2.73 14.39 19.61
C ALA A 158 4.06 13.78 19.14
N ALA A 159 4.04 12.54 18.67
CA ALA A 159 5.18 11.87 18.05
C ALA A 159 5.70 12.64 16.83
N LYS A 160 4.81 12.97 15.88
CA LYS A 160 5.17 13.72 14.68
C LYS A 160 5.73 15.09 15.01
N LYS A 161 5.20 15.76 16.04
CA LYS A 161 5.72 17.06 16.48
C LYS A 161 7.15 16.96 17.02
N ARG A 162 7.49 15.89 17.75
CA ARG A 162 8.88 15.62 18.19
C ARG A 162 9.83 15.37 17.02
N GLU A 163 9.34 14.77 15.93
CA GLU A 163 10.13 14.52 14.73
C GLU A 163 10.50 15.81 14.00
N VAL A 164 9.56 16.76 13.89
CA VAL A 164 9.67 17.91 12.96
C VAL A 164 9.93 19.26 13.65
N SER A 165 10.02 19.31 14.98
CA SER A 165 10.18 20.55 15.74
C SER A 165 11.31 20.45 16.77
N THR A 166 11.70 21.58 17.34
CA THR A 166 12.67 21.59 18.45
C THR A 166 12.08 20.93 19.69
N ALA A 167 12.94 20.48 20.62
CA ALA A 167 12.49 19.83 21.85
C ALA A 167 11.51 20.71 22.66
N ALA A 168 11.81 22.01 22.78
CA ALA A 168 10.95 22.95 23.51
C ALA A 168 9.56 23.12 22.86
N GLU A 169 9.49 23.22 21.54
CA GLU A 169 8.21 23.31 20.81
C GLU A 169 7.41 22.00 20.89
N ALA A 170 8.10 20.86 20.84
CA ALA A 170 7.46 19.56 20.95
C ALA A 170 6.95 19.30 22.36
N ASP A 171 7.68 19.70 23.40
CA ASP A 171 7.23 19.58 24.79
C ASP A 171 6.05 20.52 25.07
N ALA A 172 6.06 21.75 24.54
CA ALA A 172 4.91 22.65 24.63
C ALA A 172 3.66 22.09 23.93
N TYR A 173 3.83 21.38 22.82
CA TYR A 173 2.73 20.68 22.16
C TYR A 173 2.27 19.46 22.96
N ALA A 174 3.21 18.66 23.49
CA ALA A 174 2.93 17.49 24.31
C ALA A 174 2.14 17.85 25.58
N LEU A 175 2.36 19.02 26.18
CA LEU A 175 1.54 19.52 27.29
C LEU A 175 0.08 19.74 26.87
N LYS A 176 -0.16 20.41 25.73
CA LYS A 176 -1.52 20.61 25.21
C LYS A 176 -2.20 19.30 24.82
N ALA A 177 -1.44 18.37 24.26
CA ALA A 177 -1.91 17.03 23.96
C ALA A 177 -2.27 16.29 25.26
N ALA A 178 -1.44 16.39 26.31
CA ALA A 178 -1.72 15.80 27.63
C ALA A 178 -3.00 16.37 28.25
N GLU A 179 -3.19 17.69 28.21
CA GLU A 179 -4.43 18.35 28.67
C GLU A 179 -5.66 17.83 27.93
N SER A 180 -5.58 17.75 26.60
CA SER A 180 -6.69 17.26 25.77
C SER A 180 -6.99 15.78 26.04
N LEU A 181 -5.95 14.95 26.17
CA LEU A 181 -6.07 13.52 26.49
C LEU A 181 -6.74 13.30 27.85
N LYS A 182 -6.42 14.10 28.87
CA LYS A 182 -7.05 13.98 30.19
C LYS A 182 -8.54 14.32 30.21
N LEU A 183 -9.02 15.08 29.23
CA LEU A 183 -10.46 15.37 29.10
C LEU A 183 -11.26 14.18 28.54
N ILE A 184 -10.60 13.27 27.83
CA ILE A 184 -11.26 12.15 27.13
C ILE A 184 -10.96 10.79 27.76
N LEU A 185 -9.85 10.66 28.50
CA LEU A 185 -9.47 9.40 29.15
C LEU A 185 -10.22 9.21 30.47
N THR A 186 -10.66 7.97 30.70
CA THR A 186 -11.23 7.53 31.98
C THR A 186 -10.16 7.28 33.04
N ASP A 187 -9.01 6.73 32.64
CA ASP A 187 -7.82 6.58 33.47
C ASP A 187 -6.79 7.65 33.13
N THR A 188 -6.58 8.58 34.06
CA THR A 188 -5.60 9.66 33.92
C THR A 188 -4.34 9.44 34.76
N SER A 189 -4.20 8.27 35.40
CA SER A 189 -3.05 7.94 36.24
C SER A 189 -1.73 7.89 35.45
N ARG A 190 -1.81 7.65 34.14
CA ARG A 190 -0.68 7.58 33.23
C ARG A 190 -1.02 8.07 31.83
N SER A 191 -0.01 8.48 31.08
CA SER A 191 -0.19 8.79 29.66
C SER A 191 -0.37 7.50 28.86
N PRO A 192 -1.28 7.47 27.86
CA PRO A 192 -1.37 6.34 26.92
C PRO A 192 -0.16 6.26 25.97
N CYS A 193 0.70 7.29 25.94
CA CYS A 193 1.86 7.37 25.05
C CYS A 193 3.10 7.99 25.73
N GLU A 194 3.61 7.28 26.74
CA GLU A 194 4.75 7.71 27.59
C GLU A 194 6.07 7.92 26.83
N ASP A 195 6.22 7.33 25.64
CA ASP A 195 7.38 7.50 24.76
C ASP A 195 7.41 8.88 24.07
N VAL A 196 6.28 9.58 24.02
CA VAL A 196 6.16 10.92 23.40
C VAL A 196 5.63 11.98 24.37
N ILE A 197 4.88 11.58 25.39
CA ILE A 197 4.45 12.44 26.50
C ILE A 197 5.04 11.86 27.79
N SER A 198 6.20 12.38 28.20
CA SER A 198 6.89 11.88 29.38
C SER A 198 6.01 11.99 30.64
N PRO A 199 6.24 11.17 31.68
CA PRO A 199 5.51 11.27 32.94
C PRO A 199 5.53 12.67 33.55
N THR A 200 6.65 13.40 33.43
CA THR A 200 6.77 14.78 33.89
C THR A 200 5.81 15.72 33.15
N LEU A 201 5.75 15.63 31.81
CA LEU A 201 4.82 16.45 31.01
C LEU A 201 3.37 16.03 31.28
N TRP A 202 3.12 14.73 31.44
CA TRP A 202 1.81 14.19 31.80
C TRP A 202 1.33 14.73 33.14
N SER A 203 2.16 14.72 34.18
CA SER A 203 1.78 15.25 35.50
C SER A 203 1.46 16.75 35.44
N VAL A 204 2.26 17.55 34.71
CA VAL A 204 2.05 19.00 34.59
C VAL A 204 0.77 19.34 33.81
N GLY A 205 0.47 18.63 32.73
CA GLY A 205 -0.67 18.91 31.83
C GLY A 205 -2.06 18.62 32.41
N GLY A 206 -2.28 18.72 33.73
CA GLY A 206 -3.61 18.60 34.33
C GLY A 206 -3.71 19.03 35.79
N SER A 207 -2.60 19.43 36.42
CA SER A 207 -2.64 20.13 37.70
C SER A 207 -3.03 21.58 37.45
N GLY A 208 -4.34 21.85 37.35
CA GLY A 208 -4.89 23.21 37.36
C GLY A 208 -4.45 24.06 38.57
N ASP A 209 -3.81 23.43 39.56
CA ASP A 209 -3.31 24.06 40.79
C ASP A 209 -1.88 24.60 40.69
N GLY A 210 -1.19 24.35 39.56
CA GLY A 210 0.18 24.78 39.29
C GLY A 210 0.31 26.06 38.46
N ALA A 211 -0.77 26.84 38.32
CA ALA A 211 -0.66 28.22 37.87
C ALA A 211 0.10 29.02 38.94
N SER A 212 1.44 28.95 38.89
CA SER A 212 2.26 30.08 39.32
C SER A 212 1.57 31.32 38.77
N ALA A 213 1.28 32.28 39.65
CA ALA A 213 0.69 33.57 39.31
C ALA A 213 1.65 34.42 38.45
N ALA A 214 2.20 33.85 37.38
CA ALA A 214 2.33 34.58 36.15
C ALA A 214 0.92 35.05 35.83
N THR A 215 0.65 36.32 36.15
CA THR A 215 -0.48 37.09 35.64
C THR A 215 -0.75 36.57 34.23
N PRO A 216 -1.92 35.96 33.96
CA PRO A 216 -2.24 35.48 32.62
C PRO A 216 -1.87 36.61 31.69
N LEU A 217 -0.85 36.40 30.85
CA LEU A 217 -0.48 37.41 29.88
C LEU A 217 -1.79 37.75 29.18
N PRO A 218 -2.21 39.03 29.16
CA PRO A 218 -3.47 39.42 28.57
C PRO A 218 -3.51 38.75 27.22
N ARG A 219 -4.47 37.82 27.05
CA ARG A 219 -4.60 37.05 25.81
C ARG A 219 -4.73 38.14 24.75
N PRO A 220 -3.77 38.26 23.81
CA PRO A 220 -3.74 39.40 22.91
C PRO A 220 -5.10 39.41 22.21
N GLU A 221 -5.86 40.49 22.41
CA GLU A 221 -7.11 40.63 21.69
C GLU A 221 -6.75 40.64 20.22
N LEU A 222 -7.30 39.67 19.48
CA LEU A 222 -7.15 39.64 18.04
C LEU A 222 -7.65 40.98 17.49
N SER A 223 -6.87 41.57 16.60
CA SER A 223 -7.33 42.75 15.88
C SER A 223 -8.61 42.41 15.11
N ASP A 224 -9.45 43.39 14.82
CA ASP A 224 -10.66 43.13 14.03
C ASP A 224 -10.33 42.58 12.63
N ALA A 225 -9.16 42.93 12.10
CA ALA A 225 -8.62 42.34 10.87
C ALA A 225 -8.32 40.83 11.03
N ASP A 226 -7.72 40.43 12.15
CA ASP A 226 -7.44 39.01 12.42
C ASP A 226 -8.73 38.21 12.69
N LYS A 227 -9.71 38.80 13.37
CA LYS A 227 -11.04 38.19 13.56
C LYS A 227 -11.72 37.97 12.20
N ALA A 228 -11.70 38.96 11.31
CA ALA A 228 -12.25 38.84 9.97
C ALA A 228 -11.52 37.76 9.14
N ARG A 229 -10.19 37.71 9.23
CA ARG A 229 -9.39 36.66 8.56
C ARG A 229 -9.71 35.27 9.11
N LEU A 230 -9.87 35.12 10.41
CA LEU A 230 -10.24 33.84 11.03
C LEU A 230 -11.63 33.39 10.59
N ALA A 231 -12.60 34.31 10.51
CA ALA A 231 -13.94 34.01 10.00
C ALA A 231 -13.92 33.55 8.53
N ASP A 232 -13.13 34.22 7.66
CA ASP A 232 -12.94 33.80 6.27
C ASP A 232 -12.28 32.41 6.15
N LEU A 233 -11.27 32.13 6.97
CA LEU A 233 -10.62 30.82 7.00
C LEU A 233 -11.60 29.71 7.45
N ASN A 234 -12.41 29.96 8.47
CA ASN A 234 -13.41 29.02 8.93
C ASN A 234 -14.48 28.76 7.85
N ALA A 235 -14.99 29.82 7.21
CA ALA A 235 -15.94 29.68 6.10
C ALA A 235 -15.36 28.87 4.92
N LYS A 236 -14.07 29.07 4.60
CA LYS A 236 -13.36 28.27 3.58
C LYS A 236 -13.17 26.82 4.01
N ALA A 237 -12.91 26.56 5.29
CA ALA A 237 -12.80 25.21 5.82
C ALA A 237 -14.16 24.48 5.73
N ASP A 238 -15.24 25.14 6.11
CA ASP A 238 -16.61 24.60 6.00
C ASP A 238 -16.97 24.31 4.53
N ALA A 239 -16.67 25.23 3.61
CA ALA A 239 -16.90 25.01 2.18
C ALA A 239 -16.12 23.82 1.63
N ARG A 240 -14.87 23.62 2.08
CA ARG A 240 -14.06 22.44 1.72
C ARG A 240 -14.63 21.15 2.31
N ALA A 241 -15.12 21.20 3.55
CA ALA A 241 -15.75 20.05 4.19
C ALA A 241 -17.01 19.62 3.43
N GLU A 242 -17.87 20.57 3.03
CA GLU A 242 -19.05 20.28 2.21
C GLU A 242 -18.69 19.76 0.82
N ALA A 243 -17.65 20.32 0.18
CA ALA A 243 -17.15 19.80 -1.08
C ALA A 243 -16.64 18.35 -0.95
N GLY A 244 -15.93 18.04 0.14
CA GLY A 244 -15.46 16.69 0.46
C GLY A 244 -16.61 15.69 0.66
N LYS A 245 -17.70 16.10 1.34
CA LYS A 245 -18.91 15.27 1.46
C LYS A 245 -19.55 14.98 0.10
N ALA A 246 -19.63 15.99 -0.77
CA ALA A 246 -20.19 15.82 -2.12
C ALA A 246 -19.33 14.89 -2.98
N GLU A 247 -18.00 14.97 -2.86
CA GLU A 247 -17.08 14.06 -3.54
C GLU A 247 -17.19 12.62 -3.01
N ALA A 248 -17.25 12.43 -1.69
CA ALA A 248 -17.47 11.14 -1.07
C ALA A 248 -18.78 10.49 -1.55
N ALA A 249 -19.87 11.26 -1.62
CA ALA A 249 -21.16 10.78 -2.14
C ALA A 249 -21.09 10.36 -3.62
N ARG A 250 -20.34 11.11 -4.45
CA ARG A 250 -20.11 10.73 -5.86
C ARG A 250 -19.31 9.44 -5.98
N PHE A 251 -18.31 9.27 -5.13
CA PHE A 251 -17.50 8.05 -5.10
C PHE A 251 -18.34 6.84 -4.67
N GLU A 252 -19.15 6.98 -3.63
CA GLU A 252 -20.07 5.93 -3.19
C GLU A 252 -21.09 5.56 -4.28
N ALA A 253 -21.67 6.55 -4.96
CA ALA A 253 -22.56 6.33 -6.10
C ALA A 253 -21.86 5.59 -7.26
N ALA A 254 -20.61 5.93 -7.56
CA ALA A 254 -19.82 5.25 -8.57
C ALA A 254 -19.50 3.79 -8.18
N GLN A 255 -19.19 3.53 -6.91
CA GLN A 255 -19.01 2.16 -6.41
C GLN A 255 -20.30 1.35 -6.52
N GLN A 256 -21.45 1.93 -6.19
CA GLN A 256 -22.73 1.25 -6.34
C GLN A 256 -23.02 0.93 -7.81
N ALA A 257 -22.85 1.89 -8.71
CA ALA A 257 -23.03 1.66 -10.14
C ALA A 257 -22.10 0.56 -10.69
N TYR A 258 -20.88 0.46 -10.17
CA TYR A 258 -19.97 -0.64 -10.51
C TYR A 258 -20.49 -2.00 -10.01
N ARG A 259 -20.96 -2.08 -8.76
CA ARG A 259 -21.56 -3.30 -8.21
C ARG A 259 -22.77 -3.77 -9.03
N ASP A 260 -23.62 -2.83 -9.43
CA ASP A 260 -24.81 -3.12 -10.24
C ASP A 260 -24.42 -3.68 -11.63
N ARG A 261 -23.41 -3.09 -12.29
CA ARG A 261 -22.87 -3.62 -13.56
C ARG A 261 -22.27 -5.02 -13.42
N VAL A 262 -21.54 -5.29 -12.34
CA VAL A 262 -21.00 -6.63 -12.07
C VAL A 262 -22.14 -7.65 -11.89
N ALA A 263 -23.22 -7.25 -11.20
CA ALA A 263 -24.39 -8.12 -11.04
C ALA A 263 -25.10 -8.38 -12.38
N GLU A 264 -25.23 -7.35 -13.24
CA GLU A 264 -25.77 -7.47 -14.58
C GLU A 264 -24.95 -8.44 -15.46
N VAL A 265 -23.63 -8.29 -15.47
CA VAL A 265 -22.73 -9.18 -16.21
C VAL A 265 -22.86 -10.63 -15.74
N LYS A 266 -22.87 -10.87 -14.42
CA LYS A 266 -23.09 -12.22 -13.87
C LYS A 266 -24.46 -12.80 -14.28
N GLY A 267 -25.50 -11.96 -14.32
CA GLY A 267 -26.81 -12.35 -14.82
C GLY A 267 -26.79 -12.75 -16.30
N ALA A 268 -26.06 -11.99 -17.12
CA ALA A 268 -25.88 -12.28 -18.54
C ALA A 268 -25.07 -13.56 -18.78
N GLU A 269 -23.98 -13.79 -18.03
CA GLU A 269 -23.19 -15.03 -18.08
C GLU A 269 -24.04 -16.25 -17.72
N ALA A 270 -24.83 -16.16 -16.65
CA ALA A 270 -25.73 -17.23 -16.25
C ALA A 270 -26.82 -17.51 -17.30
N LYS A 271 -27.33 -16.46 -17.97
CA LYS A 271 -28.26 -16.62 -19.10
C LYS A 271 -27.57 -17.31 -20.29
N PHE A 272 -26.39 -16.84 -20.67
CA PHE A 272 -25.61 -17.43 -21.76
C PHE A 272 -25.33 -18.91 -21.52
N ALA A 273 -24.93 -19.30 -20.32
CA ALA A 273 -24.71 -20.70 -19.95
C ALA A 273 -25.98 -21.56 -20.10
N ARG A 274 -27.16 -21.03 -19.72
CA ARG A 274 -28.45 -21.72 -19.93
C ARG A 274 -28.80 -21.87 -21.40
N ASP A 275 -28.61 -20.80 -22.18
CA ASP A 275 -28.89 -20.81 -23.62
C ASP A 275 -27.98 -21.79 -24.35
N GLN A 276 -26.69 -21.85 -23.96
CA GLN A 276 -25.73 -22.82 -24.48
C GLN A 276 -26.16 -24.26 -24.16
N ALA A 277 -26.52 -24.55 -22.91
CA ALA A 277 -26.99 -25.88 -22.53
C ALA A 277 -28.27 -26.28 -23.29
N ALA A 278 -29.20 -25.34 -23.51
CA ALA A 278 -30.41 -25.58 -24.29
C ALA A 278 -30.09 -25.85 -25.77
N TYR A 279 -29.15 -25.11 -26.35
CA TYR A 279 -28.68 -25.32 -27.71
C TYR A 279 -28.03 -26.71 -27.88
N GLU A 280 -27.15 -27.09 -26.98
CA GLU A 280 -26.49 -28.41 -27.00
C GLU A 280 -27.51 -29.55 -26.86
N ALA A 281 -28.52 -29.40 -26.00
CA ALA A 281 -29.61 -30.36 -25.86
C ALA A 281 -30.44 -30.49 -27.14
N GLU A 282 -30.78 -29.37 -27.79
CA GLU A 282 -31.54 -29.40 -29.06
C GLU A 282 -30.70 -30.01 -30.20
N ALA A 283 -29.41 -29.66 -30.29
CA ALA A 283 -28.50 -30.27 -31.26
C ALA A 283 -28.42 -31.80 -31.10
N ALA A 284 -28.37 -32.29 -29.85
CA ALA A 284 -28.41 -33.72 -29.57
C ALA A 284 -29.73 -34.36 -30.01
N ARG A 285 -30.87 -33.69 -29.81
CA ARG A 285 -32.19 -34.18 -30.27
C ARG A 285 -32.28 -34.25 -31.79
N VAL A 286 -31.82 -33.23 -32.49
CA VAL A 286 -31.79 -33.19 -33.95
C VAL A 286 -30.93 -34.34 -34.48
N LYS A 287 -29.72 -34.54 -33.94
CA LYS A 287 -28.84 -35.64 -34.31
C LYS A 287 -29.51 -37.01 -34.10
N ALA A 288 -30.16 -37.23 -32.95
CA ALA A 288 -30.85 -38.47 -32.67
C ALA A 288 -32.02 -38.74 -33.64
N ALA A 289 -32.74 -37.69 -34.04
CA ALA A 289 -33.82 -37.78 -35.03
C ALA A 289 -33.26 -38.13 -36.43
N GLU A 290 -32.15 -37.52 -36.82
CA GLU A 290 -31.46 -37.83 -38.08
C GLU A 290 -30.99 -39.29 -38.12
N GLU A 291 -30.36 -39.78 -37.05
CA GLU A 291 -29.95 -41.19 -36.95
C GLU A 291 -31.14 -42.15 -36.99
N ALA A 292 -32.27 -41.79 -36.36
CA ALA A 292 -33.49 -42.59 -36.42
C ALA A 292 -34.07 -42.64 -37.83
N TYR A 293 -34.08 -41.51 -38.53
CA TYR A 293 -34.51 -41.43 -39.92
C TYR A 293 -33.61 -42.27 -40.84
N GLN A 294 -32.29 -42.20 -40.68
CA GLN A 294 -31.36 -43.02 -41.46
C GLN A 294 -31.60 -44.52 -41.26
N ARG A 295 -31.79 -44.97 -40.01
CA ARG A 295 -32.14 -46.37 -39.72
C ARG A 295 -33.44 -46.80 -40.41
N GLN A 296 -34.48 -45.97 -40.36
CA GLN A 296 -35.74 -46.24 -41.04
C GLN A 296 -35.55 -46.37 -42.56
N MET A 297 -34.73 -45.49 -43.16
CA MET A 297 -34.43 -45.53 -44.60
C MET A 297 -33.59 -46.75 -45.00
N GLU A 298 -32.70 -47.24 -44.13
CA GLU A 298 -31.97 -48.49 -44.34
C GLU A 298 -32.90 -49.72 -44.28
N GLU A 299 -33.80 -49.77 -43.29
CA GLU A 299 -34.79 -50.83 -43.16
C GLU A 299 -35.72 -50.89 -44.38
N TRP A 300 -36.20 -49.73 -44.84
CA TRP A 300 -37.02 -49.64 -46.04
C TRP A 300 -36.27 -50.12 -47.30
N ARG A 301 -35.00 -49.74 -47.46
CA ARG A 301 -34.14 -50.21 -48.56
C ARG A 301 -33.95 -51.73 -48.53
N ARG A 302 -33.75 -52.31 -47.34
CA ARG A 302 -33.68 -53.78 -47.17
C ARG A 302 -34.99 -54.47 -47.52
N ALA A 303 -36.13 -53.91 -47.10
CA ALA A 303 -37.45 -54.52 -47.33
C ALA A 303 -37.89 -54.48 -48.79
N THR A 304 -37.53 -53.44 -49.54
CA THR A 304 -37.95 -53.26 -50.95
C THR A 304 -37.04 -53.96 -51.96
N GLY A 305 -35.94 -54.58 -51.52
CA GLY A 305 -35.05 -55.34 -52.39
C GLY A 305 -34.36 -54.51 -53.47
N ASN A 306 -34.27 -53.19 -53.31
CA ASN A 306 -33.59 -52.30 -54.24
C ASN A 306 -32.21 -51.88 -53.68
N PRO A 307 -31.13 -52.62 -53.98
CA PRO A 307 -29.79 -52.31 -53.48
C PRO A 307 -29.11 -51.15 -54.20
N GLY A 308 -29.75 -50.55 -55.21
CA GLY A 308 -29.16 -49.47 -56.02
C GLY A 308 -30.17 -48.41 -56.42
N ALA A 309 -30.30 -47.38 -55.58
CA ALA A 309 -30.75 -46.05 -55.94
C ALA A 309 -29.95 -45.04 -55.12
#